data_AF-A0A2S6WJR4-F1
#
_entry.id   AF-A0A2S6WJR4-F1
#
_cell.length_a   1.000
_cell.length_b   1.000
_cell.length_c   1.000
_cell.angle_alpha   90.00
_cell.angle_beta   90.00
_cell.angle_gamma   90.00
#
_symmetry.space_group_name_H-M   'P 1'
#
loop_
_entity.id
_entity.type
_entity.pdbx_description
1 polymer ?
#
loop_
_entity_poly.entity_id
_entity_poly.type
_entity_poly.pdbx_seq_one_letter_code
_entity_poly.pdbx_strand_id
1 'polypeptide(L)' 'MYEMCPGLDEPGTTFVWHVKAKNGTVALCGLPLTSAAKPVETDRHCPSCMTSFGRLVDQRG' A
#
# COMPACT_ATOMS: atom_id res chain seq x y z
N MET A 1 9.75 -7.07 -6.45
CA MET A 1 9.75 -6.96 -4.98
C MET A 1 8.76 -5.88 -4.61
N TYR A 2 7.93 -6.07 -3.59
CA TYR A 2 6.94 -5.10 -3.14
C TYR A 2 7.44 -4.45 -1.86
N GLU A 3 7.05 -3.21 -1.61
CA GLU A 3 7.34 -2.46 -0.39
C GLU A 3 6.05 -1.90 0.22
N MET A 4 6.09 -1.67 1.52
CA MET A 4 4.99 -1.04 2.26
C MET A 4 5.31 0.43 2.44
N CYS A 5 4.38 1.29 2.05
CA CYS A 5 4.47 2.73 2.19
C CYS A 5 3.23 3.25 2.94
N PRO A 6 3.40 4.13 3.94
CA PRO A 6 2.27 4.77 4.57
C PRO A 6 1.63 5.77 3.58
N GLY A 7 0.31 5.87 3.60
CA GLY A 7 -0.48 6.77 2.75
C GLY A 7 -1.85 7.03 3.35
N LEU A 8 -2.54 8.05 2.85
CA LEU A 8 -3.92 8.30 3.23
C LEU A 8 -4.84 7.34 2.46
N ASP A 9 -5.70 6.64 3.19
CA ASP A 9 -6.80 5.87 2.60
C ASP A 9 -7.87 6.84 2.11
N GLU A 10 -8.39 6.66 0.89
CA GLU A 10 -9.49 7.49 0.39
C GLU A 10 -10.77 7.20 1.18
N PRO A 11 -11.45 8.22 1.75
CA PRO A 11 -11.48 9.64 1.35
C PRO A 11 -10.49 10.61 2.05
N GLY A 12 -9.33 10.14 2.50
CA GLY A 12 -8.21 10.98 2.94
C GLY A 12 -8.09 11.17 4.46
N THR A 13 -8.88 10.44 5.24
CA THR A 13 -9.04 10.72 6.69
C THR A 13 -8.13 9.87 7.58
N THR A 14 -7.68 8.71 7.09
CA THR A 14 -6.91 7.75 7.90
C THR A 14 -5.62 7.40 7.19
N PHE A 15 -4.50 7.45 7.91
CA PHE A 15 -3.26 6.86 7.42
C PHE A 15 -3.29 5.34 7.57
N VAL A 16 -2.96 4.65 6.49
CA VAL A 16 -2.83 3.19 6.42
C VAL A 16 -1.56 2.82 5.66
N TRP A 17 -1.11 1.59 5.84
CA TRP A 17 -0.04 0.99 5.06
C TRP A 17 -0.59 0.50 3.72
N HIS A 18 -0.08 1.07 2.65
CA HIS A 18 -0.32 0.62 1.29
C HIS A 18 0.85 -0.24 0.81
N VAL A 19 0.55 -1.22 -0.02
CA VAL A 19 1.58 -2.03 -0.69
C VAL A 19 1.78 -1.46 -2.08
N LYS A 20 3.03 -1.25 -2.49
CA LYS A 20 3.38 -0.84 -3.85
C LYS A 20 4.54 -1.67 -4.40
N ALA A 21 4.72 -1.66 -5.71
CA ALA A 21 5.94 -2.21 -6.30
C ALA A 21 7.14 -1.34 -5.87
N LYS A 22 8.31 -1.95 -5.64
CA LYS A 22 9.52 -1.26 -5.19
C LYS A 22 9.95 -0.08 -6.08
N ASN A 23 9.62 -0.15 -7.37
CA ASN A 23 9.89 0.91 -8.36
C ASN A 23 8.60 1.61 -8.84
N GLY A 24 7.47 1.38 -8.16
CA GLY A 24 6.17 1.96 -8.50
C GLY A 24 5.87 3.23 -7.72
N THR A 25 5.16 4.16 -8.34
CA THR A 25 4.59 5.35 -7.69
C THR A 25 3.13 5.15 -7.28
N VAL A 26 2.55 4.01 -7.65
CA VAL A 26 1.14 3.68 -7.43
C VAL A 26 1.05 2.44 -6.54
N ALA A 27 0.19 2.52 -5.53
CA ALA A 27 -0.18 1.40 -4.67
C ALA A 27 -0.92 0.32 -5.46
N LEU A 28 -0.97 -0.90 -4.92
CA LEU A 28 -1.76 -1.99 -5.50
C LEU A 28 -3.28 -1.71 -5.53
N CYS A 29 -3.75 -0.77 -4.72
CA CYS A 29 -5.13 -0.28 -4.78
C CYS A 29 -5.37 0.78 -5.87
N GLY A 30 -4.34 1.19 -6.61
CA GLY A 30 -4.43 2.24 -7.63
C GLY A 30 -4.16 3.66 -7.13
N LEU A 31 -3.97 3.84 -5.83
CA LEU A 31 -3.70 5.16 -5.24
C LEU A 31 -2.25 5.62 -5.53
N PRO A 32 -2.04 6.82 -6.11
CA PRO A 32 -0.71 7.39 -6.25
C PRO A 32 -0.14 7.76 -4.88
N LEU A 33 0.92 7.08 -4.47
CA LEU A 33 1.62 7.37 -3.22
C LEU A 33 2.76 8.35 -3.49
N THR A 34 2.58 9.61 -3.12
CA THR A 34 3.69 10.56 -3.07
C THR A 34 4.61 10.17 -1.90
N SER A 35 5.89 9.94 -2.20
CA SER A 35 6.94 9.33 -1.36
C SER A 35 7.27 10.03 -0.02
N ALA A 36 6.42 10.92 0.48
CA ALA A 36 6.72 11.86 1.56
C ALA A 36 5.78 11.75 2.78
N ALA A 37 5.00 10.68 2.91
CA ALA A 37 4.26 10.44 4.15
C ALA A 37 5.25 9.99 5.23
N LYS A 38 5.26 10.72 6.36
CA LYS A 38 6.05 10.32 7.54
C LYS A 38 5.65 8.91 8.00
N PRO A 39 6.59 8.14 8.58
CA PRO A 39 6.24 6.89 9.22
C PRO A 39 5.15 7.17 10.25
N VAL A 40 3.98 6.58 10.05
CA VAL A 40 2.85 6.70 10.96
C VAL A 40 2.85 5.46 11.85
N GLU A 41 2.58 5.63 13.14
CA GLU A 41 2.37 4.52 14.06
C GLU A 41 0.93 4.01 13.90
N THR A 42 0.66 3.32 12.79
CA THR A 42 -0.62 2.64 12.54
C THR A 42 -0.35 1.18 12.22
N ASP A 43 -1.22 0.28 12.69
CA ASP A 43 -1.24 -1.12 12.26
C ASP A 43 -2.25 -1.34 11.11
N ARG A 44 -2.96 -0.29 10.70
CA ARG A 44 -3.97 -0.39 9.64
C ARG A 44 -3.31 -0.53 8.28
N HIS A 45 -3.71 -1.56 7.54
CA HIS A 45 -3.28 -1.80 6.18
C HIS A 45 -4.46 -1.58 5.22
N CYS A 46 -4.19 -1.11 4.01
CA CYS A 46 -5.22 -1.01 2.97
C CYS A 46 -5.67 -2.43 2.57
N PRO A 47 -6.94 -2.79 2.79
CA PRO A 47 -7.42 -4.16 2.53
C PRO A 47 -7.28 -4.54 1.06
N SER A 48 -7.56 -3.60 0.14
CA SER A 48 -7.37 -3.81 -1.31
C SER A 48 -5.92 -4.08 -1.68
N CYS A 49 -4.95 -3.40 -1.03
CA CYS A 49 -3.53 -3.67 -1.25
C CYS A 49 -3.16 -5.08 -0.77
N MET A 50 -3.63 -5.48 0.41
CA MET A 50 -3.36 -6.79 0.98
C MET A 50 -3.98 -7.93 0.16
N THR A 51 -5.22 -7.77 -0.33
CA THR A 51 -5.85 -8.74 -1.22
C THR A 51 -5.08 -8.92 -2.52
N SER A 52 -4.71 -7.81 -3.18
CA SER A 52 -3.90 -7.86 -4.41
C SER A 52 -2.54 -8.50 -4.17
N PHE A 53 -1.89 -8.14 -3.06
CA PHE A 53 -0.60 -8.72 -2.66
C PHE A 53 -0.70 -10.23 -2.42
N GLY A 54 -1.75 -10.69 -1.72
CA GLY A 54 -2.02 -12.12 -1.50
C GLY A 54 -2.13 -12.90 -2.82
N ARG A 55 -2.87 -12.37 -3.80
CA ARG A 55 -2.97 -12.99 -5.14
C ARG A 55 -1.62 -13.04 -5.87
N LEU A 56 -0.79 -12.02 -5.71
CA LEU A 56 0.53 -11.96 -6.36
C LEU A 56 1.55 -12.92 -5.72
N VAL A 57 1.42 -13.17 -4.41
CA VAL A 57 2.23 -14.17 -3.70
C VAL A 57 1.76 -15.58 -4.06
N ASP A 58 0.45 -15.81 -4.11
CA ASP A 58 -0.16 -17.09 -4.50
C ASP A 58 0.20 -17.50 -5.93
N GLN A 59 0.18 -16.57 -6.90
CA GLN A 59 0.58 -16.82 -8.29
C GLN A 59 2.08 -17.12 -8.51
N ARG A 60 2.89 -17.02 -7.45
CA ARG A 60 4.33 -17.33 -7.47
C ARG A 60 4.68 -18.64 -6.75
N GLY A 61 3.70 -19.32 -6.15
CA GLY A 61 3.82 -20.68 -5.62
C GLY A 61 3.60 -21.71 -6.71
#